data_AF-A0A1B8WAR9-F1
#
_entry.id   AF-A0A1B8WAR9-F1
#
_cell.length_a   1.000
_cell.length_b   1.000
_cell.length_c   1.000
_cell.angle_alpha   90.00
_cell.angle_beta   90.00
_cell.angle_gamma   90.00
#
_symmetry.space_group_name_H-M   'P 1'
#
loop_
_entity.id
_entity.type
_entity.pdbx_description
1 polymer ?
#
loop_
_entity_poly.entity_id
_entity_poly.type
_entity_poly.pdbx_seq_one_letter_code
_entity_poly.pdbx_strand_id
1 'polypeptide(L)'
;MKFNSLSIIISALILGVSIIAGCTIIANHEGQITEQAPGEILNIEQAAAYLDLSEKQVNLIINAEQSKLQNSGSFSGKMFPYFKVGSDIFISKSGLADWINEAASARREYVFGDVMQ
;
A
#
# COMPACT_ATOMS: atom_id res chain seq x y z
N MET A 1 45.24 -9.45 -33.47
CA MET A 1 43.76 -9.32 -33.62
C MET A 1 43.01 -10.21 -32.61
N LYS A 2 43.19 -10.04 -31.29
CA LYS A 2 42.44 -10.82 -30.25
C LYS A 2 41.77 -9.96 -29.16
N PHE A 3 42.13 -8.68 -29.05
CA PHE A 3 41.61 -7.78 -28.01
C PHE A 3 40.21 -7.20 -28.32
N ASN A 4 39.83 -7.07 -29.60
CA ASN A 4 38.53 -6.48 -29.97
C ASN A 4 37.36 -7.39 -29.59
N SER A 5 37.49 -8.70 -29.76
CA SER A 5 36.43 -9.65 -29.40
C SER A 5 36.23 -9.74 -27.89
N LEU A 6 37.29 -9.62 -27.09
CA LEU A 6 37.21 -9.63 -25.63
C LEU A 6 36.44 -8.40 -25.11
N SER A 7 36.67 -7.22 -25.70
CA SER A 7 35.98 -5.98 -25.33
C SER A 7 34.49 -6.03 -25.67
N ILE A 8 34.11 -6.68 -26.76
CA ILE A 8 32.70 -6.88 -27.16
C ILE A 8 31.98 -7.81 -26.16
N ILE A 9 32.65 -8.86 -25.68
CA ILE A 9 32.06 -9.79 -24.71
C ILE A 9 31.83 -9.11 -23.35
N ILE A 10 32.80 -8.30 -22.89
CA ILE A 10 32.70 -7.59 -21.60
C ILE A 10 31.59 -6.53 -21.65
N SER A 11 31.46 -5.80 -22.76
CA SER A 11 30.41 -4.79 -22.91
C SER A 11 29.01 -5.41 -23.00
N ALA A 12 28.85 -6.52 -23.72
CA ALA A 12 27.57 -7.25 -23.76
C ALA A 12 27.14 -7.77 -22.38
N LEU A 13 28.10 -8.21 -21.55
CA LEU A 13 27.83 -8.67 -20.18
C LEU A 13 27.30 -7.52 -19.30
N ILE A 14 27.93 -6.35 -19.37
CA ILE A 14 27.54 -5.17 -18.57
C ILE A 14 26.15 -4.66 -18.95
N LEU A 15 25.83 -4.64 -20.25
CA LEU A 15 24.51 -4.25 -20.74
C LEU A 15 23.43 -5.25 -20.31
N GLY A 16 23.73 -6.55 -20.35
CA GLY A 16 22.80 -7.59 -19.90
C GLY A 16 22.45 -7.47 -18.41
N VAL A 17 23.45 -7.28 -17.54
CA VAL A 17 23.22 -7.13 -16.08
C VAL A 17 22.43 -5.85 -15.77
N SER A 18 22.70 -4.76 -16.49
CA SER A 18 22.00 -3.49 -16.28
C SER A 18 20.52 -3.56 -16.66
N ILE A 19 20.20 -4.29 -17.74
CA ILE A 19 18.80 -4.52 -18.16
C ILE A 19 18.04 -5.35 -17.13
N ILE A 20 18.63 -6.44 -16.64
CA ILE A 20 17.97 -7.30 -15.64
C ILE A 20 17.74 -6.52 -14.34
N ALA A 21 18.73 -5.76 -13.87
CA ALA A 21 18.58 -4.91 -12.68
C ALA A 21 17.52 -3.83 -12.88
N GLY A 22 17.48 -3.18 -14.05
CA GLY A 22 16.46 -2.18 -14.40
C GLY A 22 15.05 -2.77 -14.44
N CYS A 23 14.88 -3.95 -15.05
CA CYS A 23 13.60 -4.65 -15.10
C CYS A 23 13.11 -5.08 -13.71
N THR A 24 13.99 -5.50 -12.79
CA THR A 24 13.58 -5.84 -11.41
C THR A 24 13.12 -4.62 -10.62
N ILE A 25 13.76 -3.46 -10.82
CA ILE A 25 13.36 -2.20 -10.16
C ILE A 25 12.02 -1.70 -10.73
N ILE A 26 11.80 -1.85 -12.03
CA ILE A 26 10.55 -1.46 -12.72
C ILE A 26 9.41 -2.45 -12.47
N ALA A 27 9.68 -3.75 -12.35
CA ALA A 27 8.67 -4.76 -12.01
C ALA A 27 8.17 -4.60 -10.56
N ASN A 28 9.03 -4.11 -9.65
CA ASN A 28 8.59 -3.67 -8.32
C ASN A 28 7.84 -2.32 -8.32
N HIS A 29 7.68 -1.69 -9.48
CA HIS A 29 6.92 -0.46 -9.69
C HIS A 29 5.64 -0.73 -10.53
N GLU A 30 5.17 -1.98 -10.57
CA GLU A 30 3.85 -2.33 -11.10
C GLU A 30 2.74 -1.99 -10.09
N GLY A 31 2.72 -0.74 -9.65
CA GLY A 31 1.51 -0.04 -9.25
C GLY A 31 1.27 1.01 -10.32
N GLN A 32 0.53 0.66 -11.38
CA GLN A 32 0.12 1.64 -12.38
C GLN A 32 -0.73 2.70 -11.67
N ILE A 33 -0.13 3.85 -11.37
CA ILE A 33 -0.85 5.08 -11.06
C ILE A 33 -1.54 5.49 -12.36
N THR A 34 -2.68 4.86 -12.63
CA THR A 34 -3.65 5.42 -13.54
C THR A 34 -4.30 6.53 -12.72
N GLU A 35 -4.10 7.79 -13.11
CA GLU A 35 -4.94 8.90 -12.69
C GLU A 35 -6.37 8.64 -13.21
N GLN A 36 -7.06 7.68 -12.62
CA GLN A 36 -8.50 7.55 -12.73
C GLN A 36 -9.08 8.53 -11.73
N ALA A 37 -9.91 9.44 -12.24
CA ALA A 37 -10.75 10.33 -11.46
C ALA A 37 -11.27 9.58 -10.21
N PRO A 38 -11.19 10.18 -9.00
CA PRO A 38 -11.31 9.43 -7.76
C PRO A 38 -12.64 8.67 -7.75
N GLY A 39 -12.54 7.38 -8.06
CA GLY A 39 -13.67 6.48 -8.04
C GLY A 39 -14.19 6.39 -6.62
N GLU A 40 -15.40 5.84 -6.48
CA GLU A 40 -15.96 5.54 -5.17
C GLU A 40 -15.11 4.53 -4.37
N ILE A 41 -14.19 3.86 -5.06
CA ILE A 41 -13.23 2.88 -4.53
C ILE A 41 -11.81 3.40 -4.76
N LEU A 42 -10.97 3.34 -3.72
CA LEU A 42 -9.57 3.74 -3.67
C LEU A 42 -8.69 2.51 -3.43
N ASN A 43 -7.47 2.52 -3.97
CA ASN A 43 -6.41 1.62 -3.54
C ASN A 43 -5.70 2.16 -2.28
N ILE A 44 -4.74 1.40 -1.72
CA ILE A 44 -4.04 1.78 -0.49
C ILE A 44 -3.26 3.10 -0.63
N GLU A 45 -2.63 3.33 -1.78
CA GLU A 45 -1.85 4.55 -2.06
C GLU A 45 -2.76 5.77 -2.12
N GLN A 46 -3.89 5.65 -2.81
CA GLN A 46 -4.92 6.69 -2.92
C GLN A 46 -5.59 6.98 -1.59
N ALA A 47 -5.86 5.96 -0.77
CA ALA A 47 -6.41 6.14 0.57
C ALA A 47 -5.39 6.81 1.51
N ALA A 48 -4.12 6.45 1.42
CA ALA A 48 -3.03 7.08 2.16
C ALA A 48 -2.90 8.57 1.79
N ALA A 49 -2.90 8.88 0.49
CA ALA A 49 -2.89 10.26 0.00
C ALA A 49 -4.14 11.04 0.43
N TYR A 50 -5.33 10.42 0.43
CA TYR A 50 -6.57 11.06 0.89
C TYR A 50 -6.56 11.40 2.38
N LEU A 51 -5.90 10.58 3.20
CA LEU A 51 -5.78 10.76 4.65
C LEU A 51 -4.58 11.64 5.06
N ASP A 52 -3.73 12.02 4.10
CA ASP A 52 -2.42 12.63 4.38
C ASP A 52 -1.55 11.77 5.33
N LEU A 53 -1.58 10.45 5.11
CA LEU A 53 -0.83 9.45 5.87
C LEU A 53 0.09 8.65 4.94
N SER A 54 1.11 8.01 5.51
CA SER A 54 1.87 7.00 4.77
C SER A 54 1.06 5.70 4.63
N GLU A 55 1.30 4.94 3.55
CA GLU A 55 0.71 3.60 3.38
C GLU A 55 1.00 2.67 4.57
N LYS A 56 2.18 2.83 5.20
CA LYS A 56 2.54 2.07 6.40
C LYS A 56 1.61 2.39 7.57
N GLN A 57 1.22 3.66 7.75
CA GLN A 57 0.26 4.06 8.78
C GLN A 57 -1.15 3.55 8.47
N VAL A 58 -1.59 3.59 7.22
CA VAL A 58 -2.89 3.02 6.82
C VAL A 58 -2.92 1.51 7.07
N ASN A 59 -1.86 0.79 6.71
CA ASN A 59 -1.73 -0.63 7.01
C ASN A 59 -1.70 -0.91 8.52
N LEU A 60 -1.06 -0.03 9.32
CA LEU A 60 -1.07 -0.15 10.78
C LEU A 60 -2.49 -0.03 11.32
N ILE A 61 -3.28 0.94 10.84
CA ILE A 61 -4.69 1.10 11.21
C ILE A 61 -5.49 -0.18 10.90
N ILE A 62 -5.40 -0.68 9.66
CA ILE A 62 -6.10 -1.89 9.21
C ILE A 62 -5.74 -3.08 10.11
N ASN A 63 -4.45 -3.30 10.35
CA ASN A 63 -3.98 -4.43 11.14
C ASN A 63 -4.38 -4.31 12.62
N ALA A 64 -4.36 -3.11 13.17
CA ALA A 64 -4.74 -2.86 14.56
C ALA A 64 -6.22 -3.14 14.82
N GLU A 65 -7.10 -2.66 13.95
CA GLU A 65 -8.53 -2.91 14.07
C GLU A 65 -8.87 -4.38 13.82
N GLN A 66 -8.21 -5.02 12.85
CA GLN A 66 -8.37 -6.45 12.61
C GLN A 66 -7.89 -7.28 13.81
N SER A 67 -6.75 -6.93 14.42
CA SER A 67 -6.24 -7.60 15.61
C SER A 67 -7.20 -7.46 16.78
N LYS A 68 -7.75 -6.27 17.01
CA LYS A 68 -8.75 -6.04 18.06
C LYS A 68 -10.02 -6.85 17.85
N LEU A 69 -10.54 -6.90 16.62
CA LEU A 69 -11.69 -7.71 16.27
C LEU A 69 -11.43 -9.21 16.52
N GLN A 70 -10.24 -9.71 16.16
CA GLN A 70 -9.87 -11.11 16.38
C GLN A 70 -9.69 -11.45 17.86
N ASN A 71 -9.08 -10.56 18.64
CA ASN A 71 -8.79 -10.78 20.05
C ASN A 71 -10.02 -10.60 20.96
N SER A 72 -10.87 -9.62 20.66
CA SER A 72 -12.04 -9.27 21.48
C SER A 72 -13.35 -9.87 20.95
N GLY A 73 -13.37 -10.42 19.74
CA GLY A 73 -14.56 -10.94 19.06
C GLY A 73 -15.55 -9.86 18.62
N SER A 74 -15.26 -8.58 18.90
CA SER A 74 -16.07 -7.43 18.53
C SER A 74 -15.21 -6.18 18.38
N PHE A 75 -15.68 -5.24 17.59
CA PHE A 75 -15.08 -3.92 17.44
C PHE A 75 -16.14 -2.87 17.77
N SER A 76 -15.81 -1.92 18.64
CA SER A 76 -16.71 -0.82 18.96
C SER A 76 -16.57 0.29 17.92
N GLY A 77 -17.66 0.66 17.26
CA GLY A 77 -17.67 1.69 16.22
C GLY A 77 -17.49 1.16 14.79
N LYS A 78 -17.36 2.07 13.84
CA LYS A 78 -17.05 1.81 12.43
C LYS A 78 -15.57 1.48 12.25
N MET A 79 -15.28 0.31 11.71
CA MET A 79 -13.94 -0.07 11.28
C MET A 79 -13.55 0.66 9.98
N PHE A 80 -12.24 0.65 9.71
CA PHE A 80 -11.63 1.14 8.50
C PHE A 80 -12.29 0.43 7.30
N PRO A 81 -12.87 1.19 6.35
CA PRO A 81 -13.82 0.67 5.37
C PRO A 81 -13.08 0.06 4.16
N TYR A 82 -12.36 -1.03 4.40
CA TYR A 82 -11.67 -1.79 3.36
C TYR A 82 -12.36 -3.12 3.08
N PHE A 83 -12.12 -3.65 1.89
CA PHE A 83 -12.41 -5.02 1.51
C PHE A 83 -11.24 -5.57 0.69
N LYS A 84 -11.13 -6.90 0.64
CA LYS A 84 -10.06 -7.60 -0.08
C LYS A 84 -10.64 -8.38 -1.26
N VAL A 85 -10.00 -8.28 -2.41
CA VAL A 85 -10.25 -9.15 -3.56
C VAL A 85 -8.92 -9.80 -3.94
N GLY A 86 -8.77 -11.09 -3.65
CA GLY A 86 -7.48 -11.77 -3.76
C GLY A 86 -6.46 -11.20 -2.75
N SER A 87 -5.33 -10.73 -3.26
CA SER A 87 -4.28 -10.04 -2.47
C SER A 87 -4.53 -8.55 -2.29
N ASP A 88 -5.43 -7.96 -3.07
CA ASP A 88 -5.50 -6.51 -3.23
C ASP A 88 -6.50 -5.90 -2.26
N ILE A 89 -6.13 -4.74 -1.70
CA ILE A 89 -6.95 -3.98 -0.74
C ILE A 89 -7.62 -2.83 -1.46
N PHE A 90 -8.94 -2.77 -1.33
CA PHE A 90 -9.79 -1.71 -1.86
C PHE A 90 -10.52 -1.01 -0.72
N ILE A 91 -10.62 0.31 -0.79
CA ILE A 91 -11.16 1.17 0.26
C ILE A 91 -12.32 1.97 -0.31
N SER A 92 -13.47 1.99 0.37
CA SER A 92 -14.59 2.85 -0.03
C SER A 92 -14.31 4.30 0.39
N LYS A 93 -14.33 5.24 -0.57
CA LYS A 93 -14.11 6.67 -0.30
C LYS A 93 -15.21 7.27 0.57
N SER A 94 -16.47 6.92 0.30
CA SER A 94 -17.62 7.38 1.08
C SER A 94 -17.58 6.82 2.50
N GLY A 95 -17.26 5.53 2.66
CA GLY A 95 -17.02 4.94 3.98
C GLY A 95 -15.86 5.60 4.71
N LEU A 96 -14.80 5.99 3.99
CA LEU A 96 -13.59 6.56 4.61
C LEU A 96 -13.87 7.93 5.23
N ALA A 97 -14.67 8.77 4.56
CA ALA A 97 -15.12 10.04 5.10
C ALA A 97 -15.92 9.87 6.41
N ASP A 98 -16.82 8.88 6.46
CA ASP A 98 -17.56 8.52 7.67
C ASP A 98 -16.63 8.05 8.79
N TRP A 99 -15.68 7.17 8.45
CA TRP A 99 -14.71 6.63 9.39
C TRP A 99 -13.82 7.72 10.00
N ILE A 100 -13.37 8.71 9.22
CA ILE A 100 -12.56 9.84 9.73
C ILE A 100 -13.30 10.57 10.85
N ASN A 101 -14.57 10.93 10.62
CA ASN A 101 -15.37 11.66 11.60
C ASN A 101 -15.54 10.87 12.90
N GLU A 102 -15.77 9.57 12.79
CA GLU A 102 -15.94 8.71 13.95
C GLU A 102 -14.63 8.47 14.69
N ALA A 103 -13.54 8.17 13.97
CA ALA A 103 -12.22 7.95 14.54
C ALA A 103 -11.72 9.19 15.29
N ALA A 104 -11.95 10.38 14.73
CA ALA A 104 -11.63 11.65 15.38
C ALA A 104 -12.51 11.90 16.62
N SER A 105 -13.82 11.61 16.54
CA SER A 105 -14.75 11.81 17.66
C SER A 105 -14.45 10.87 18.83
N ALA A 106 -14.12 9.61 18.53
CA ALA A 106 -13.72 8.60 19.50
C ALA A 106 -12.27 8.75 19.96
N ARG A 107 -11.50 9.69 19.39
CA ARG A 107 -10.08 9.92 19.68
C ARG A 107 -9.26 8.64 19.61
N ARG A 108 -9.47 7.85 18.54
CA ARG A 108 -8.80 6.55 18.39
C ARG A 108 -7.30 6.74 18.30
N GLU A 109 -6.57 5.99 19.11
CA GLU A 109 -5.12 5.95 19.11
C GLU A 109 -4.64 4.61 18.57
N TYR A 110 -3.75 4.63 17.59
CA TYR A 110 -3.19 3.43 16.97
C TYR A 110 -1.74 3.28 17.38
N VAL A 111 -1.46 2.30 18.26
CA VAL A 111 -0.16 2.16 18.94
C VAL A 111 0.28 0.70 18.88
N PHE A 112 1.48 0.44 18.35
CA PHE A 112 2.08 -0.91 18.23
C PHE A 112 1.19 -1.98 17.59
N GLY A 113 0.28 -1.60 16.69
CA GLY A 113 -0.65 -2.55 16.05
C GLY A 113 -1.85 -2.92 16.92
N ASP A 114 -2.16 -2.11 17.93
CA ASP A 114 -3.41 -2.12 18.68
C ASP A 114 -4.12 -0.78 18.51
N VAL A 115 -5.43 -0.75 18.78
CA VAL A 115 -6.27 0.44 18.72
C VAL A 115 -6.94 0.69 20.05
N MET A 116 -6.66 1.86 20.62
CA MET A 116 -7.23 2.33 21.88
C MET A 116 -8.35 3.32 21.56
N GLN A 117 -9.52 3.10 22.16
CA GLN A 117 -10.75 3.86 21.94
C GLN A 117 -11.60 3.84 23.21
#